data_AF-A0A1F4HLA2-F1
#
_entry.id   AF-A0A1F4HLA2-F1
#
_cell.length_a   1.000
_cell.length_b   1.000
_cell.length_c   1.000
_cell.angle_alpha   90.00
_cell.angle_beta   90.00
_cell.angle_gamma   90.00
#
_symmetry.space_group_name_H-M   'P 1'
#
loop_
_entity.id
_entity.type
_entity.pdbx_description
1 polymer ?
#
loop_
_entity_poly.entity_id
_entity_poly.type
_entity_poly.pdbx_seq_one_letter_code
_entity_poly.pdbx_strand_id
1 'polypeptide(L)' 'MLRALVLALLLANLGYFAWTQGLLAAYGFAPASQSEPQRLSQQIRPEAMQLLTPGEARQLEGKPPAAALTSATE' A
#
# COMPACT_ATOMS: atom_id res chain seq x y z
N MET A 1 33.04 5.85 28.64
CA MET A 1 31.77 5.12 28.87
C MET A 1 30.67 5.56 27.90
N LEU A 2 30.26 6.84 27.88
CA LEU A 2 29.12 7.30 27.05
C LEU A 2 29.37 7.24 25.52
N ARG A 3 30.60 7.53 25.06
CA ARG A 3 30.96 7.48 23.63
C ARG A 3 30.79 6.08 23.02
N ALA A 4 31.19 5.04 23.76
CA ALA A 4 31.02 3.65 23.31
C ALA A 4 29.54 3.28 23.22
N LEU A 5 28.73 3.73 24.18
CA LEU A 5 27.27 3.54 24.15
C LEU A 5 26.63 4.22 22.93
N VAL A 6 27.01 5.46 22.63
CA VAL A 6 26.50 6.18 21.44
C VAL A 6 26.88 5.46 20.15
N LEU A 7 28.13 4.98 20.03
CA LEU A 7 28.55 4.20 18.87
C LEU A 7 27.76 2.88 18.73
N ALA A 8 27.54 2.17 19.83
CA ALA A 8 26.74 0.95 19.82
C ALA A 8 25.28 1.23 19.38
N LEU A 9 24.68 2.31 19.88
CA LEU A 9 23.34 2.75 19.47
C LEU A 9 23.27 3.11 17.99
N LEU A 10 24.28 3.80 17.46
CA LEU A 10 24.36 4.10 16.04
C LEU A 10 24.45 2.83 15.20
N LEU A 11 25.32 1.88 15.57
CA LEU A 11 25.45 0.60 14.86
C LEU A 11 24.15 -0.20 14.90
N ALA A 12 23.47 -0.25 16.05
CA ALA A 12 22.17 -0.90 16.16
C ALA A 12 21.12 -0.25 15.24
N ASN A 13 21.08 1.08 15.19
CA ASN A 13 20.16 1.80 14.30
C ASN A 13 20.48 1.55 12.82
N LEU A 14 21.76 1.57 12.43
CA LEU A 14 22.17 1.29 11.06
C LEU A 14 21.84 -0.14 10.65
N GLY A 15 22.08 -1.11 11.54
CA GLY A 15 21.69 -2.51 11.32
C GLY A 15 20.18 -2.66 11.15
N TYR A 16 19.40 -2.02 12.03
CA TYR A 16 17.94 -2.00 11.92
C TYR A 16 17.47 -1.36 10.61
N PHE A 17 18.04 -0.22 10.23
CA PHE A 17 17.72 0.45 8.96
C PHE A 17 18.02 -0.44 7.75
N ALA A 18 19.19 -1.09 7.72
CA ALA A 18 19.53 -2.00 6.63
C ALA A 18 18.57 -3.20 6.54
N TRP A 19 18.12 -3.70 7.69
CA TRP A 19 17.14 -4.77 7.78
C TRP A 19 15.76 -4.36 7.26
N THR A 20 15.24 -3.19 7.67
CA THR A 20 13.92 -2.71 7.23
C THR A 20 13.89 -2.32 5.76
N GLN A 21 15.01 -1.87 5.19
CA GLN A 21 15.15 -1.59 3.75
C GLN A 21 15.32 -2.86 2.90
N GLY A 22 15.40 -4.04 3.52
CA GLY A 22 15.57 -5.29 2.80
C GLY A 22 16.97 -5.51 2.23
N LEU A 23 17.98 -4.73 2.64
CA LEU A 23 19.37 -4.90 2.17
C LEU A 23 19.94 -6.27 2.58
N LEU A 24 19.41 -6.86 3.66
CA LEU A 24 19.79 -8.19 4.12
C LEU A 24 18.91 -9.32 3.54
N ALA A 25 18.00 -9.01 2.61
CA ALA A 25 17.11 -10.02 2.03
C ALA A 25 17.87 -11.14 1.31
N ALA A 26 19.00 -10.83 0.66
CA ALA A 26 19.86 -11.82 0.00
C ALA A 26 20.44 -12.86 0.97
N TYR A 27 20.53 -12.53 2.26
CA TYR A 27 21.01 -13.43 3.32
C TYR A 27 19.86 -14.14 4.07
N GLY A 28 18.60 -13.99 3.62
CA GLY A 28 17.43 -14.58 4.27
C GLY A 28 16.91 -13.79 5.48
N PHE A 29 17.52 -12.65 5.82
CA PHE A 29 17.07 -11.77 6.90
C PHE A 29 16.14 -10.68 6.37
N ALA A 30 15.14 -11.02 5.55
CA ALA A 30 14.11 -10.07 5.17
C ALA A 30 12.99 -10.04 6.22
N PRO A 31 12.39 -8.88 6.51
CA PRO A 31 11.10 -8.82 7.20
C PRO A 31 10.07 -9.69 6.46
N ALA A 32 9.21 -10.39 7.21
CA ALA A 32 8.15 -11.17 6.60
C ALA A 32 7.19 -10.23 5.85
N SER A 33 7.05 -10.45 4.54
CA SER A 33 6.03 -9.76 3.75
C SER A 33 4.67 -10.31 4.16
N GLN A 34 3.90 -9.50 4.89
CA GLN A 34 2.51 -9.83 5.19
C GLN A 34 1.71 -9.69 3.90
N SER A 35 1.61 -10.80 3.17
CA SER A 35 0.69 -10.92 2.06
C SER A 35 -0.64 -11.43 2.62
N GLU A 36 -1.74 -10.82 2.20
CA GLU A 36 -3.09 -11.26 2.55
C GLU A 36 -3.74 -11.99 1.36
N PRO A 37 -3.26 -13.19 0.97
CA PRO A 37 -3.77 -13.90 -0.20
C PRO A 37 -5.27 -14.22 -0.05
N GLN A 38 -5.76 -14.38 1.19
CA GLN A 38 -7.17 -14.61 1.49
C GLN A 38 -8.08 -13.45 1.06
N ARG A 39 -7.53 -12.24 0.87
CA ARG A 39 -8.30 -11.11 0.34
C ARG A 39 -8.53 -11.22 -1.16
N LEU A 40 -7.70 -11.96 -1.89
CA LEU A 40 -7.89 -12.21 -3.33
C LEU A 40 -9.09 -13.13 -3.57
N SER A 41 -9.24 -14.18 -2.76
CA SER A 41 -10.39 -15.10 -2.85
C SER A 41 -11.72 -14.47 -2.42
N GLN A 42 -11.68 -13.34 -1.71
CA GLN A 42 -12.87 -12.61 -1.26
C GLN A 42 -13.23 -11.45 -2.21
N GLN A 43 -12.56 -11.30 -3.35
CA GLN A 43 -12.93 -10.27 -4.32
C GLN A 43 -14.26 -10.61 -4.99
N ILE A 44 -15.22 -9.69 -4.86
CA ILE A 44 -16.53 -9.81 -5.52
C ILE A 44 -16.42 -9.11 -6.87
N ARG A 45 -16.60 -9.88 -7.96
CA ARG A 45 -16.61 -9.39 -9.35
C ARG A 45 -15.39 -8.54 -9.75
N PRO A 46 -14.15 -9.03 -9.59
CA PRO A 46 -12.96 -8.29 -10.04
C PRO A 46 -13.01 -7.90 -11.53
N GLU A 47 -13.68 -8.70 -12.36
CA GLU A 47 -13.89 -8.46 -13.80
C GLU A 47 -14.77 -7.25 -14.13
N ALA A 48 -15.50 -6.71 -13.15
CA ALA A 48 -16.27 -5.48 -13.34
C ALA A 48 -15.41 -4.20 -13.24
N MET A 49 -14.16 -4.30 -12.79
CA MET A 49 -13.25 -3.16 -12.74
C MET A 49 -12.80 -2.77 -14.15
N GLN A 50 -13.08 -1.53 -14.53
CA GLN A 50 -12.63 -0.92 -15.78
C GLN A 50 -11.50 0.05 -15.49
N LEU A 51 -10.40 -0.07 -16.24
CA LEU A 51 -9.33 0.92 -16.20
C LEU A 51 -9.72 2.05 -17.14
N LEU A 52 -9.87 3.25 -16.59
CA LEU A 52 -10.14 4.46 -17.36
C LEU A 52 -8.83 5.14 -17.72
N THR A 53 -8.76 5.67 -18.93
CA THR A 53 -7.73 6.64 -19.31
C THR A 53 -7.96 7.97 -18.58
N PRO A 54 -6.92 8.82 -18.45
CA PRO A 54 -7.07 10.14 -17.85
C PRO A 54 -8.13 11.02 -18.52
N GLY A 55 -8.39 10.82 -19.81
CA GLY A 55 -9.44 11.54 -20.55
C GLY A 55 -10.85 11.08 -20.15
N GLU A 56 -11.06 9.77 -20.06
CA GLU A 56 -12.34 9.16 -19.64
C GLU A 56 -12.65 9.48 -18.17
N ALA A 57 -11.63 9.47 -17.30
CA ALA A 57 -11.78 9.83 -15.88
C ALA A 57 -12.30 11.26 -15.71
N ARG A 58 -11.73 12.23 -16.42
CA ARG A 58 -12.19 13.64 -16.39
C ARG A 58 -13.61 13.81 -16.91
N GLN A 59 -14.03 13.01 -17.89
CA GLN A 59 -15.40 13.03 -18.40
C GLN A 59 -16.41 12.46 -17.40
N LEU A 60 -16.03 11.43 -16.63
CA LEU A 60 -16.88 10.90 -15.55
C LEU A 60 -16.99 11.87 -14.37
N GLU A 61 -15.89 12.52 -13.96
CA GLU A 61 -15.92 13.52 -12.87
C GLU A 61 -16.84 14.70 -13.18
N GLY A 62 -16.97 15.07 -14.46
CA GLY A 62 -17.89 16.12 -14.91
C GLY A 62 -19.36 15.68 -15.02
N LYS A 63 -19.66 14.38 -14.88
CA LYS A 63 -21.02 13.84 -15.01
C LYS A 63 -21.61 13.60 -13.61
N PRO A 64 -22.71 14.28 -13.23
CA PRO A 64 -23.31 14.06 -11.91
C PRO A 64 -23.78 12.59 -11.77
N PRO A 65 -23.60 11.98 -10.58
CA PRO A 65 -23.99 10.60 -10.37
C PRO A 65 -25.51 10.44 -10.53
N ALA A 66 -25.92 9.58 -11.44
CA ALA A 66 -27.33 9.32 -11.76
C ALA A 66 -28.14 8.79 -10.54
N ALA A 67 -27.47 8.28 -9.50
CA ALA A 67 -28.10 7.84 -8.26
C ALA A 67 -28.69 8.98 -7.41
N ALA A 68 -28.24 10.23 -7.60
CA ALA A 68 -28.77 11.37 -6.83
C ALA A 68 -30.14 11.88 -7.35
N LEU A 69 -30.60 11.41 -8.51
CA LEU A 69 -31.86 11.87 -9.13
C LEU A 69 -33.08 11.02 -8.72
N THR A 70 -32.89 9.86 -8.11
CA THR A 70 -33.99 8.97 -7.67
C THR A 70 -34.51 9.28 -6.27
N SER A 71 -33.71 9.89 -5.39
CA SER A 71 -34.12 10.24 -4.02
C SER A 71 -34.84 11.58 -3.89
N ALA A 72 -35.07 12.30 -5.00
CA ALA A 72 -35.70 13.62 -5.02
C ALA A 72 -37.19 13.60 -5.43
N THR A 73 -37.77 12.41 -5.64
CA THR A 73 -39.14 12.23 -6.14
C THR A 73 -40.01 11.31 -5.27
N GLU A 74 -39.63 11.05 -4.02
CA GLU A 74 -40.49 10.36 -3.03
C GLU A 74 -40.90 11.31 -1.90
#